data_AF-A0A3E2YJZ3-F1
#
_entry.id   AF-A0A3E2YJZ3-F1
#
_cell.length_a   1.000
_cell.length_b   1.000
_cell.length_c   1.000
_cell.angle_alpha   90.00
_cell.angle_beta   90.00
_cell.angle_gamma   90.00
#
_symmetry.space_group_name_H-M   'P 1'
#
loop_
_entity.id
_entity.type
_entity.pdbx_description
1 polymer ?
#
loop_
_entity_poly.entity_id
_entity_poly.type
_entity_poly.pdbx_seq_one_letter_code
_entity_poly.pdbx_strand_id
1 'polypeptide(L)'
;MTLKWLAVVVAVVSLTSAVTGNLVIGVVGGGQLPVVANVLALTTAGTAVVLAVVAELHDRLNDRISALTEFLVARLNEIEARTGDRNTGFVEGYLLSHGQDAEVVPFGRRGRGAAER
;
A
#
# COMPACT_ATOMS: atom_id res chain seq x y z
N MET A 1 11.83 6.19 4.37
CA MET A 1 13.13 5.97 5.07
C MET A 1 13.97 7.24 5.34
N THR A 2 14.53 7.96 4.35
CA THR A 2 15.45 9.10 4.60
C THR A 2 14.81 10.25 5.40
N LEU A 3 13.56 10.57 5.10
CA LEU A 3 12.80 11.65 5.75
C LEU A 3 12.53 11.37 7.24
N LYS A 4 12.21 10.12 7.60
CA LYS A 4 12.05 9.69 9.00
C LYS A 4 13.33 9.91 9.79
N TRP A 5 14.46 9.43 9.27
CA TRP A 5 15.75 9.53 9.96
C TRP A 5 16.24 10.97 10.06
N LEU A 6 16.04 11.79 9.03
CA LEU A 6 16.31 13.22 9.10
C LEU A 6 15.48 13.91 10.19
N ALA A 7 14.19 13.61 10.27
CA ALA A 7 13.32 14.18 11.29
C ALA A 7 13.74 13.75 12.70
N VAL A 8 14.10 12.47 12.91
CA VAL A 8 14.65 11.99 14.18
C VAL A 8 15.96 12.72 14.53
N VAL A 9 16.88 12.87 13.58
CA VAL A 9 18.14 13.57 13.80
C VAL A 9 17.90 15.03 14.19
N VAL A 10 17.00 15.73 13.49
CA VAL A 10 16.64 17.13 13.82
C VAL A 10 16.06 17.22 15.22
N ALA A 11 15.18 16.28 15.61
CA ALA A 11 14.61 16.26 16.96
C ALA A 11 15.68 16.08 18.04
N VAL A 12 16.59 15.11 17.85
CA VAL A 12 17.68 14.82 18.79
C VAL A 12 18.61 16.02 18.90
N VAL A 13 19.08 16.57 17.78
CA VAL A 13 20.01 17.71 17.77
C VAL A 13 19.38 18.93 18.43
N SER A 14 18.10 19.21 18.16
CA SER A 14 17.40 20.35 18.76
C SER A 14 17.25 20.18 20.28
N LEU A 15 16.87 18.99 20.74
CA LEU A 15 16.76 18.70 22.18
C LEU A 15 18.13 18.77 22.88
N THR A 16 19.15 18.15 22.30
CA THR A 16 20.51 18.15 22.85
C THR A 16 21.05 19.58 22.93
N SER A 17 20.87 20.40 21.89
CA SER A 17 21.33 21.79 21.92
C SER A 17 20.63 22.63 23.00
N ALA A 18 19.32 22.45 23.20
CA ALA A 18 18.58 23.13 24.27
C ALA A 18 19.08 22.74 25.67
N VAL A 19 19.26 21.42 25.90
CA VAL A 19 19.72 20.91 27.19
C VAL A 19 21.15 21.37 27.47
N THR A 20 22.07 21.18 26.52
CA THR A 20 23.46 21.58 26.67
C THR A 20 23.60 23.09 26.84
N GLY A 21 22.86 23.89 26.08
CA GLY A 21 22.91 25.34 26.19
C GLY A 21 22.44 25.88 27.55
N ASN A 22 21.33 25.36 28.10
CA ASN A 22 20.87 25.74 29.44
C ASN A 22 21.85 25.27 30.53
N LEU A 23 22.46 24.10 30.36
CA LEU A 23 23.40 23.56 31.34
C LEU A 23 24.70 24.38 31.36
N VAL A 24 25.24 24.74 30.19
CA VAL A 24 26.44 25.58 30.10
C VAL A 24 26.18 26.98 30.67
N ILE A 25 25.08 27.63 30.30
CA ILE A 25 24.78 28.99 30.79
C ILE A 25 24.41 28.98 32.27
N GLY A 26 23.72 27.94 32.74
CA GLY A 26 23.41 27.75 34.16
C GLY A 26 24.66 27.54 35.01
N VAL A 27 25.62 26.75 34.54
CA VAL A 27 26.87 26.47 35.27
C VAL A 27 27.86 27.63 35.20
N VAL A 28 27.99 28.31 34.06
CA VAL A 28 28.98 29.37 33.85
C VAL A 28 28.49 30.75 34.32
N GLY A 29 27.19 31.02 34.20
CA GLY A 29 26.64 32.36 34.43
C GLY A 29 25.48 32.42 35.44
N GLY A 30 25.02 31.29 35.99
CA GLY A 30 23.86 31.25 36.89
C GLY A 30 22.53 31.63 36.24
N GLY A 31 22.50 31.80 34.91
CA GLY A 31 21.34 32.22 34.13
C GLY A 31 20.68 31.09 33.34
N GLN A 32 19.62 31.40 32.61
CA GLN A 32 18.96 30.50 31.66
C GLN A 32 19.02 31.05 30.25
N LEU A 33 18.92 30.18 29.23
CA LEU A 33 18.74 30.62 27.85
C LEU A 33 17.47 31.46 27.72
N PRO A 34 17.44 32.44 26.78
CA PRO A 34 16.23 33.20 26.49
C PRO A 34 15.07 32.24 26.21
N VAL A 35 13.91 32.48 26.83
CA VAL A 35 12.71 31.63 26.71
C VAL A 35 12.37 31.34 25.24
N VAL A 36 12.54 32.33 24.36
CA VAL A 36 12.31 32.20 22.91
C VAL A 36 13.19 31.10 22.28
N ALA A 37 14.46 30.98 22.68
CA ALA A 37 15.35 29.94 22.17
C ALA A 37 14.93 28.54 22.62
N ASN A 38 14.51 28.40 23.88
CA ASN A 38 14.00 27.13 24.41
C ASN A 38 12.68 26.72 23.73
N VAL A 39 11.76 27.67 23.51
CA VAL A 39 10.50 27.43 22.81
C VAL A 39 10.76 27.03 21.36
N LEU A 40 11.68 27.69 20.66
CA LEU A 40 12.07 27.29 19.30
C LEU A 40 12.67 25.88 19.26
N ALA A 41 13.55 25.54 20.19
CA ALA A 41 14.14 24.20 20.24
C ALA A 41 13.09 23.11 20.54
N LEU A 42 12.16 23.37 21.47
CA LEU A 42 11.09 22.43 21.81
C LEU A 42 10.07 22.28 20.68
N THR A 43 9.69 23.37 20.01
CA THR A 43 8.75 23.33 18.89
C THR A 43 9.35 22.65 17.67
N THR A 44 10.62 22.92 17.36
CA THR A 44 11.34 22.20 16.29
C THR A 44 11.52 20.71 16.61
N ALA A 45 11.85 20.36 17.86
CA ALA A 45 11.91 18.97 18.28
C ALA A 45 10.54 18.27 18.17
N GLY A 46 9.48 18.92 18.66
CA GLY A 46 8.12 18.38 18.61
C GLY A 46 7.61 18.18 17.19
N THR A 47 7.78 19.19 16.32
CA THR A 47 7.39 19.09 14.90
C THR A 47 8.17 18.01 14.17
N ALA A 48 9.46 17.85 14.46
CA ALA A 48 10.29 16.81 13.87
C ALA A 48 9.85 15.40 14.33
N VAL A 49 9.47 15.23 15.60
CA VAL A 49 8.88 13.96 16.08
C VAL A 49 7.59 13.63 15.35
N VAL A 50 6.69 14.62 15.18
CA VAL A 50 5.44 14.42 14.43
C VAL A 50 5.73 14.02 12.99
N LEU A 51 6.66 14.70 12.32
CA LEU A 51 7.08 14.35 10.95
C LEU A 51 7.65 12.93 10.85
N ALA A 52 8.43 12.48 11.84
CA ALA A 52 8.96 11.12 11.87
C ALA A 52 7.84 10.07 11.98
N VAL A 53 6.83 10.33 12.82
CA VAL A 53 5.66 9.44 12.98
C VAL A 53 4.83 9.39 11.70
N VAL A 54 4.57 10.54 11.08
CA VAL A 54 3.82 10.61 9.82
C VAL A 54 4.56 9.88 8.71
N ALA A 55 5.89 10.05 8.62
CA ALA A 55 6.71 9.35 7.64
C ALA A 55 6.67 7.83 7.82
N GLU A 56 6.74 7.34 9.05
CA GLU A 56 6.62 5.89 9.35
C GLU A 56 5.22 5.36 8.98
N LEU A 57 4.17 6.10 9.30
CA LEU A 57 2.81 5.70 8.94
C LEU A 57 2.62 5.65 7.42
N HIS A 58 3.18 6.64 6.72
CA HIS A 58 3.16 6.70 5.26
C HIS A 58 3.91 5.52 4.64
N ASP A 59 5.13 5.21 5.11
CA ASP A 59 5.91 4.06 4.64
C ASP A 59 5.11 2.76 4.83
N ARG A 60 4.51 2.53 6.01
CA ARG A 60 3.68 1.33 6.28
C ARG A 60 2.44 1.24 5.41
N LEU A 61 1.76 2.36 5.16
CA LEU A 61 0.59 2.41 4.30
C LEU A 61 0.97 2.09 2.86
N ASN A 62 2.06 2.70 2.37
CA ASN A 62 2.57 2.48 1.04
C ASN A 62 2.95 1.01 0.83
N ASP A 63 3.64 0.39 1.79
CA ASP A 63 4.01 -1.03 1.72
C ASP A 63 2.78 -1.93 1.63
N ARG A 64 1.73 -1.66 2.42
CA ARG A 64 0.47 -2.42 2.37
C ARG A 64 -0.24 -2.26 1.04
N ILE A 65 -0.31 -1.03 0.52
CA ILE A 65 -0.92 -0.75 -0.78
C ILE A 65 -0.15 -1.48 -1.88
N SER A 66 1.18 -1.39 -1.87
CA SER A 66 2.05 -2.07 -2.84
C SER A 66 1.82 -3.59 -2.81
N ALA A 67 1.77 -4.19 -1.62
CA ALA A 67 1.51 -5.62 -1.48
C ALA A 67 0.11 -6.03 -2.01
N LEU A 68 -0.91 -5.21 -1.76
CA LEU A 68 -2.26 -5.45 -2.30
C LEU A 68 -2.29 -5.32 -3.83
N THR A 69 -1.59 -4.34 -4.38
CA THR A 69 -1.47 -4.16 -5.83
C THR A 69 -0.75 -5.34 -6.46
N GLU A 70 0.36 -5.79 -5.89
CA GLU A 70 1.11 -6.95 -6.38
C GLU A 70 0.26 -8.23 -6.33
N PHE A 71 -0.49 -8.42 -5.24
CA PHE A 71 -1.44 -9.53 -5.13
C PHE A 71 -2.54 -9.48 -6.20
N LEU A 72 -3.12 -8.30 -6.44
CA LEU A 72 -4.16 -8.11 -7.46
C LEU A 72 -3.62 -8.38 -8.86
N VAL A 73 -2.42 -7.88 -9.18
CA VAL A 73 -1.74 -8.13 -10.46
C VAL A 73 -1.47 -9.63 -10.64
N ALA A 74 -0.96 -10.30 -9.61
CA ALA A 74 -0.72 -11.74 -9.67
C ALA A 74 -2.01 -12.53 -9.90
N ARG A 75 -3.10 -12.17 -9.22
CA ARG A 75 -4.40 -12.81 -9.42
C ARG A 75 -5.01 -12.54 -10.79
N LEU A 76 -4.85 -11.33 -11.31
CA LEU A 76 -5.31 -11.00 -12.65
C LEU A 76 -4.58 -11.83 -13.70
N ASN A 77 -3.24 -11.91 -13.61
CA ASN A 77 -2.42 -12.73 -14.50
C ASN A 77 -2.80 -14.23 -14.44
N GLU A 78 -3.12 -14.74 -13.24
CA GLU A 78 -3.57 -16.13 -13.08
C GLU A 78 -4.94 -16.40 -13.71
N ILE A 79 -5.85 -15.42 -13.69
CA ILE A 79 -7.16 -15.50 -14.36
C ILE A 79 -6.98 -15.40 -15.87
N GLU A 80 -6.12 -14.50 -16.34
CA GLU A 80 -5.79 -14.36 -17.75
C GLU A 80 -5.20 -15.65 -18.32
N ALA A 81 -4.23 -16.26 -17.64
CA ALA A 81 -3.64 -17.53 -18.06
C ALA A 81 -4.67 -18.67 -18.16
N ARG A 82 -5.57 -18.80 -17.17
CA ARG A 82 -6.63 -19.82 -17.18
C ARG A 82 -7.69 -19.57 -18.25
N THR A 83 -7.97 -18.31 -18.55
CA THR A 83 -8.98 -17.95 -19.58
C THR A 83 -8.40 -18.07 -20.98
N GLY A 84 -7.12 -17.73 -21.16
CA GLY A 84 -6.35 -17.99 -22.38
C GLY A 84 -6.37 -19.47 -22.74
N ASP A 85 -6.06 -20.35 -21.79
CA ASP A 85 -6.05 -21.82 -21.97
C ASP A 85 -7.43 -22.40 -22.34
N ARG A 86 -8.51 -21.89 -21.71
CA ARG A 86 -9.88 -22.27 -22.09
C ARG A 86 -10.27 -21.78 -23.48
N ASN A 87 -9.90 -20.56 -23.85
CA ASN A 87 -10.22 -20.02 -25.17
C ASN A 87 -9.41 -20.69 -26.28
N THR A 88 -8.15 -21.07 -26.03
CA THR A 88 -7.37 -21.88 -26.98
C THR A 88 -8.01 -23.25 -27.18
N GLY A 89 -8.44 -23.92 -26.11
CA GLY A 89 -9.16 -25.19 -26.23
C GLY A 89 -10.54 -25.07 -26.91
N PHE A 90 -11.26 -23.97 -26.70
CA PHE A 90 -12.53 -23.72 -27.39
C PHE A 90 -12.34 -23.42 -28.88
N VAL A 91 -11.35 -22.59 -29.24
CA VAL A 91 -11.03 -22.26 -30.64
C VAL A 91 -10.51 -23.49 -31.38
N GLU A 92 -9.63 -24.28 -30.76
CA GLU A 92 -9.12 -25.52 -31.33
C GLU A 92 -10.24 -26.55 -31.51
N GLY A 93 -11.15 -26.69 -30.53
CA GLY A 93 -12.36 -27.51 -30.67
C GLY A 93 -13.32 -27.03 -31.76
N TYR A 94 -13.51 -25.71 -31.92
CA TYR A 94 -14.39 -25.14 -32.94
C TYR A 94 -13.84 -25.29 -34.36
N LEU A 95 -12.51 -25.18 -34.51
CA LEU A 95 -11.80 -25.38 -35.78
C LEU A 95 -11.69 -26.87 -36.14
N LEU A 96 -11.41 -27.76 -35.18
CA LEU A 96 -11.41 -29.21 -35.39
C LEU A 96 -12.83 -29.75 -35.68
N SER A 97 -13.85 -29.18 -35.04
CA SER A 97 -15.27 -29.51 -35.30
C SER A 97 -15.77 -28.99 -36.66
N HIS A 98 -15.06 -28.09 -37.34
CA HIS A 98 -15.40 -27.68 -38.70
C HIS A 98 -14.90 -28.66 -39.79
N GLY A 99 -14.09 -29.65 -39.42
CA GLY A 99 -13.62 -30.71 -40.33
C GLY A 99 -14.41 -32.02 -40.26
N GLN A 100 -15.29 -32.18 -39.27
CA GLN A 100 -16.23 -33.29 -39.17
C GLN A 100 -17.64 -32.70 -39.13
N ASP A 101 -18.45 -33.03 -40.14
CA ASP A 101 -19.86 -32.64 -40.28
C ASP A 101 -20.54 -32.54 -38.91
N ALA A 102 -20.89 -31.32 -38.52
CA ALA A 102 -21.65 -31.07 -37.32
C ALA A 102 -23.00 -31.78 -37.46
N GLU A 103 -23.12 -32.96 -36.84
CA GLU A 103 -24.39 -33.62 -36.63
C GLU A 103 -25.25 -32.68 -35.79
N VAL A 104 -26.10 -31.93 -36.47
CA VAL A 104 -27.06 -31.01 -35.87
C VAL A 104 -28.02 -31.86 -35.04
N VAL A 105 -27.73 -32.01 -33.75
CA VAL A 105 -28.67 -32.63 -32.81
C VAL A 105 -29.87 -31.69 -32.71
N PRO A 106 -31.06 -32.09 -33.17
CA PRO A 106 -32.23 -31.25 -33.05
C PRO A 106 -32.54 -31.08 -31.56
N PHE A 107 -32.59 -29.83 -31.10
CA PHE A 107 -33.13 -29.50 -29.79
C PHE A 107 -34.57 -29.99 -29.71
N GLY A 108 -34.76 -31.17 -29.12
CA GLY A 108 -36.05 -31.72 -28.79
C GLY A 108 -36.81 -30.72 -27.93
N ARG A 109 -37.79 -30.06 -28.54
CA ARG A 109 -38.79 -29.22 -27.89
C ARG A 109 -39.36 -30.00 -26.72
N ARG A 110 -39.00 -29.63 -25.49
CA ARG A 110 -39.52 -30.19 -24.24
C ARG A 110 -41.00 -29.80 -24.12
N GLY A 111 -41.84 -30.51 -24.88
CA GLY A 111 -43.28 -30.41 -24.81
C GLY A 111 -43.78 -31.36 -23.73
N ARG A 112 -44.37 -30.81 -22.67
CA ARG A 112 -45.73 -31.15 -22.25
C ARG A 112 -46.09 -30.36 -21.00
N GLY A 113 -47.05 -29.46 -21.17
CA GLY A 113 -48.03 -29.24 -20.14
C GLY A 113 -48.73 -30.58 -19.86
N ALA A 114 -48.81 -30.90 -18.58
CA ALA A 114 -49.80 -31.79 -18.00
C ALA A 114 -49.98 -31.34 -16.55
N ALA A 115 -50.59 -30.16 -16.39
CA ALA A 115 -51.54 -30.00 -15.32
C ALA A 115 -52.80 -30.74 -15.77
N GLU A 116 -53.16 -31.84 -15.10
CA GLU A 116 -54.54 -32.24 -14.79
C GLU A 116 -54.58 -33.63 -14.14
N ARG A 117 -55.14 -33.62 -12.91
CA ARG A 117 -55.68 -34.72 -12.09
C ARG A 117 -54.71 -35.58 -11.26
#